data_AF-A0A523TLC4-F1
#
_entry.id   AF-A0A523TLC4-F1
#
_cell.length_a   1.000
_cell.length_b   1.000
_cell.length_c   1.000
_cell.angle_alpha   90.00
_cell.angle_beta   90.00
_cell.angle_gamma   90.00
#
_symmetry.space_group_name_H-M   'P 1'
#
loop_
_entity.id
_entity.type
_entity.pdbx_description
1 polymer ?
#
loop_
_entity_poly.entity_id
_entity_poly.type
_entity_poly.pdbx_seq_one_letter_code
_entity_poly.pdbx_strand_id
1 'polypeptide(L)'
;MAFRDIITNQQKVVQVFTGDEIEELLLERNHRQVLHFLFKGPLTVEELEIAFEKSGNDKSDKSIYRYLGKLKKAGLVIEAGKRIFSDQANQIKTQTLFARVSKIIFAPVKFYEQQEKVERRSLEFVNEILKERLGHRNSADLDCLKSKMDVIYKQRNQIMKEFFENVNSDKILSLIQDFEIHELYPVLDFAGWILLFEEHPEFFKELDKCFK
;
A
#
# COMPACT_ATOMS: atom_id res chain seq x y z
N MET A 1 -33.34 2.33 -5.42
CA MET A 1 -33.58 3.40 -4.42
C MET A 1 -32.80 4.61 -4.88
N ALA A 2 -33.44 5.76 -5.11
CA ALA A 2 -32.71 6.96 -5.49
C ALA A 2 -31.98 7.52 -4.25
N PHE A 3 -30.68 7.79 -4.39
CA PHE A 3 -29.89 8.44 -3.37
C PHE A 3 -29.11 9.60 -3.97
N ARG A 4 -28.68 10.52 -3.11
CA ARG A 4 -27.79 11.63 -3.47
C ARG A 4 -26.61 11.68 -2.52
N ASP A 5 -25.41 11.71 -3.07
CA ASP A 5 -24.18 11.86 -2.31
C ASP A 5 -23.77 13.33 -2.24
N ILE A 6 -23.44 13.78 -1.03
CA ILE A 6 -22.84 15.08 -0.76
C ILE A 6 -21.42 14.83 -0.30
N ILE A 7 -20.44 15.11 -1.17
CA ILE A 7 -19.02 14.96 -0.89
C ILE A 7 -18.47 16.28 -0.37
N THR A 8 -17.92 16.26 0.83
CA THR A 8 -17.33 17.42 1.51
C THR A 8 -15.81 17.37 1.58
N ASN A 9 -15.22 16.16 1.49
CA ASN A 9 -13.76 15.98 1.47
C ASN A 9 -13.36 15.09 0.30
N GLN A 10 -12.41 15.56 -0.50
CA GLN A 10 -11.85 14.80 -1.61
C GLN A 10 -10.57 14.08 -1.20
N GLN A 11 -10.38 12.90 -1.78
CA GLN A 11 -9.17 12.11 -1.67
C GLN A 11 -8.00 12.84 -2.34
N LYS A 12 -6.84 12.91 -1.68
CA LYS A 12 -5.59 13.38 -2.29
C LYS A 12 -5.06 12.35 -3.30
N VAL A 13 -4.22 12.78 -4.25
CA VAL A 13 -3.61 11.81 -5.17
C VAL A 13 -2.58 10.95 -4.43
N VAL A 14 -1.70 11.58 -3.66
CA VAL A 14 -0.62 10.91 -2.93
C VAL A 14 -0.59 11.41 -1.49
N GLN A 15 -0.29 10.50 -0.56
CA GLN A 15 0.10 10.87 0.78
C GLN A 15 1.16 9.91 1.30
N VAL A 16 2.23 10.51 1.81
CA VAL A 16 3.35 9.82 2.43
C VAL A 16 3.10 9.72 3.94
N PHE A 17 3.32 8.53 4.48
CA PHE A 17 3.19 8.23 5.90
C PHE A 17 4.50 7.69 6.45
N THR A 18 4.77 8.01 7.70
CA THR A 18 5.89 7.49 8.48
C THR A 18 5.38 7.03 9.84
N GLY A 19 5.81 5.86 10.29
CA GLY A 19 5.57 5.38 11.65
C GLY A 19 5.03 3.95 11.71
N ASP A 20 5.44 3.23 12.75
CA ASP A 20 5.16 1.80 12.92
C ASP A 20 3.65 1.49 13.00
N GLU A 21 2.83 2.38 13.61
CA GLU A 21 1.37 2.19 13.70
C GLU A 21 0.69 2.14 12.32
N ILE A 22 1.21 2.88 11.33
CA ILE A 22 0.68 2.86 9.96
C ILE A 22 1.06 1.54 9.30
N GLU A 23 2.30 1.11 9.45
CA GLU A 23 2.80 -0.13 8.87
C GLU A 23 2.00 -1.34 9.38
N GLU A 24 1.77 -1.43 10.69
CA GLU A 24 0.95 -2.49 11.29
C GLU A 24 -0.46 -2.54 10.70
N LEU A 25 -1.11 -1.38 10.53
CA LEU A 25 -2.47 -1.31 9.96
C LEU A 25 -2.49 -1.70 8.48
N LEU A 26 -1.45 -1.39 7.72
CA LEU A 26 -1.34 -1.77 6.30
C LEU A 26 -1.09 -3.28 6.13
N LEU A 27 -0.46 -3.93 7.12
CA LEU A 27 -0.24 -5.37 7.16
C LEU A 27 -1.46 -6.14 7.66
N GLU A 28 -2.30 -5.56 8.53
CA GLU A 28 -3.50 -6.23 9.04
C GLU A 28 -4.55 -6.45 7.93
N ARG A 29 -4.88 -7.72 7.69
CA ARG A 29 -5.77 -8.17 6.58
C ARG A 29 -7.06 -7.35 6.46
N ASN A 30 -7.79 -7.14 7.57
CA ASN A 30 -9.10 -6.48 7.52
C ASN A 30 -8.99 -4.98 7.22
N HIS A 31 -8.00 -4.29 7.81
CA HIS A 31 -7.74 -2.88 7.53
C HIS A 31 -7.32 -2.68 6.06
N ARG A 32 -6.44 -3.55 5.56
CA ARG A 32 -6.06 -3.57 4.15
C ARG A 32 -7.25 -3.81 3.21
N GLN A 33 -8.18 -4.69 3.59
CA GLN A 33 -9.42 -4.90 2.82
C GLN A 33 -10.31 -3.66 2.80
N VAL A 34 -10.50 -2.97 3.93
CA VAL A 34 -11.25 -1.69 3.94
C VAL A 34 -10.60 -0.67 3.00
N LEU A 35 -9.28 -0.49 3.08
CA LEU A 35 -8.55 0.42 2.18
C LEU A 35 -8.63 -0.01 0.70
N HIS A 36 -8.74 -1.30 0.43
CA HIS A 36 -8.95 -1.81 -0.92
C HIS A 36 -10.34 -1.47 -1.45
N PHE A 37 -11.39 -1.70 -0.66
CA PHE A 37 -12.77 -1.38 -1.05
C PHE A 37 -12.96 0.11 -1.31
N LEU A 38 -12.37 0.95 -0.45
CA LEU A 38 -12.40 2.41 -0.56
C LEU A 38 -11.51 2.98 -1.67
N PHE A 39 -10.80 2.15 -2.44
CA PHE A 39 -9.97 2.62 -3.55
C PHE A 39 -10.80 3.14 -4.72
N LYS A 40 -11.98 2.55 -4.95
CA LYS A 40 -12.86 2.91 -6.07
C LYS A 40 -13.72 4.15 -5.80
N GLY A 41 -13.74 4.62 -4.56
CA GLY A 41 -14.46 5.81 -4.16
C GLY A 41 -15.03 5.70 -2.75
N PRO A 42 -15.76 6.73 -2.31
CA PRO A 42 -16.37 6.75 -1.00
C PRO A 42 -17.48 5.69 -0.88
N LEU A 43 -17.51 4.97 0.25
CA LEU A 43 -18.52 3.96 0.56
C LEU A 43 -19.14 4.20 1.93
N THR A 44 -20.39 3.79 2.07
CA THR A 44 -21.09 3.66 3.35
C THR A 44 -20.68 2.38 4.10
N VAL A 45 -21.04 2.26 5.38
CA VAL A 45 -20.78 1.03 6.15
C VAL A 45 -21.55 -0.17 5.59
N GLU A 46 -22.78 0.04 5.11
CA GLU A 46 -23.61 -0.99 4.48
C GLU A 46 -22.94 -1.53 3.19
N GLU A 47 -22.40 -0.65 2.36
CA GLU A 47 -21.67 -1.07 1.16
C GLU A 47 -20.36 -1.81 1.49
N LEU A 48 -19.67 -1.40 2.56
CA LEU A 48 -18.50 -2.12 3.05
C LEU A 48 -18.86 -3.50 3.59
N GLU A 49 -20.00 -3.65 4.25
CA GLU A 49 -20.52 -4.94 4.72
C GLU A 49 -20.77 -5.88 3.54
N ILE A 50 -21.46 -5.40 2.50
CA ILE A 50 -21.67 -6.14 1.24
C ILE A 50 -20.33 -6.51 0.57
N ALA A 51 -19.34 -5.60 0.60
CA ALA A 51 -18.02 -5.88 0.03
C ALA A 51 -17.26 -6.97 0.81
N PHE A 52 -17.37 -6.97 2.15
CA PHE A 52 -16.80 -8.03 2.99
C PHE A 52 -17.46 -9.39 2.73
N GLU A 53 -18.79 -9.42 2.61
CA GLU A 53 -19.56 -10.63 2.29
C GLU A 53 -19.12 -11.22 0.94
N LYS A 54 -19.04 -10.40 -0.10
CA LYS A 54 -18.57 -10.81 -1.43
C LYS A 54 -17.12 -11.32 -1.44
N SER A 55 -16.32 -10.93 -0.46
CA SER A 55 -14.93 -11.39 -0.30
C SER A 55 -14.79 -12.68 0.52
N GLY A 56 -15.90 -13.27 0.98
CA GLY A 56 -15.92 -14.46 1.83
C GLY A 56 -15.39 -14.21 3.24
N ASN A 57 -15.48 -12.98 3.73
CA ASN A 57 -14.98 -12.57 5.05
C ASN A 57 -15.97 -11.65 5.76
N ASP A 58 -17.20 -12.14 5.97
CA ASP A 58 -18.31 -11.39 6.56
C ASP A 58 -17.90 -10.63 7.83
N LYS A 59 -18.38 -9.39 7.95
CA LYS A 59 -18.13 -8.51 9.09
C LYS A 59 -19.38 -7.74 9.45
N SER A 60 -19.69 -7.69 10.74
CA SER A 60 -20.74 -6.83 11.25
C SER A 60 -20.38 -5.35 11.11
N ASP A 61 -21.41 -4.51 11.04
CA ASP A 61 -21.33 -3.05 11.13
C ASP A 61 -20.37 -2.58 12.24
N LYS A 62 -20.45 -3.12 13.45
CA LYS A 62 -19.62 -2.79 14.61
C LYS A 62 -18.15 -3.09 14.35
N SER A 63 -17.86 -4.18 13.66
CA SER A 63 -16.50 -4.53 13.27
C SER A 63 -15.96 -3.56 12.24
N ILE A 64 -16.77 -3.20 11.24
CA ILE A 64 -16.41 -2.23 10.20
C ILE A 64 -16.16 -0.85 10.80
N TYR A 65 -17.04 -0.36 11.69
CA TYR A 65 -16.82 0.89 12.41
C TYR A 65 -15.53 0.88 13.24
N ARG A 66 -15.19 -0.25 13.86
CA ARG A 66 -13.91 -0.39 14.58
C ARG A 66 -12.71 -0.27 13.65
N TYR A 67 -12.75 -0.90 12.47
CA TYR A 67 -11.68 -0.79 11.47
C TYR A 67 -11.55 0.63 10.92
N LEU A 68 -12.67 1.25 10.53
CA LEU A 68 -12.72 2.64 10.08
C LEU A 68 -12.22 3.59 11.16
N GLY A 69 -12.56 3.36 12.43
CA GLY A 69 -12.10 4.17 13.56
C GLY A 69 -10.57 4.15 13.71
N LYS A 70 -9.96 2.96 13.63
CA LYS A 70 -8.49 2.82 13.65
C LYS A 70 -7.83 3.51 12.45
N LEU A 71 -8.33 3.24 11.24
CA LEU A 71 -7.81 3.85 10.01
C LEU A 71 -7.96 5.37 10.00
N LYS A 72 -9.08 5.90 10.51
CA LYS A 72 -9.33 7.33 10.63
C LYS A 72 -8.39 7.97 11.65
N LYS A 73 -8.18 7.35 12.81
CA LYS A 73 -7.23 7.84 13.83
C LYS A 73 -5.80 7.90 13.27
N ALA A 74 -5.43 6.91 12.47
CA ALA A 74 -4.15 6.84 11.78
C ALA A 74 -4.07 7.77 10.54
N GLY A 75 -5.15 8.49 10.20
CA GLY A 75 -5.18 9.40 9.06
C GLY A 75 -5.24 8.74 7.69
N LEU A 76 -5.51 7.43 7.60
CA LEU A 76 -5.59 6.65 6.34
C LEU A 76 -6.98 6.73 5.69
N VAL A 77 -8.00 7.03 6.48
CA VAL A 77 -9.41 7.16 6.06
C VAL A 77 -10.00 8.46 6.59
N ILE A 78 -10.90 9.05 5.82
CA ILE A 78 -11.63 10.27 6.17
C ILE A 78 -13.14 10.05 6.01
N GLU A 79 -13.93 10.86 6.70
CA GLU A 79 -15.34 11.02 6.36
C GLU A 79 -15.42 11.92 5.12
N ALA A 80 -15.76 11.32 3.99
CA ALA A 80 -15.83 11.99 2.69
C ALA A 80 -17.12 12.82 2.55
N GLY A 81 -18.17 12.49 3.30
CA GLY A 81 -19.43 13.21 3.25
C GLY A 81 -20.63 12.39 3.74
N LYS A 82 -21.81 12.67 3.16
CA LYS A 82 -23.07 12.00 3.52
C LYS A 82 -23.83 11.53 2.28
N ARG A 83 -24.41 10.35 2.35
CA ARG A 83 -25.43 9.85 1.42
C ARG A 83 -26.80 10.15 1.99
N ILE A 84 -27.67 10.76 1.20
CA ILE A 84 -29.06 11.08 1.56
C ILE A 84 -29.99 10.21 0.71
N PHE A 85 -30.95 9.56 1.35
CA PHE A 85 -31.97 8.74 0.68
C PHE A 85 -33.28 8.76 1.46
N SER A 86 -34.38 8.41 0.78
CA SER A 86 -35.69 8.20 1.41
C SER A 86 -35.91 6.72 1.65
N ASP A 87 -36.26 6.33 2.87
CA ASP A 87 -36.59 4.95 3.19
C ASP A 87 -37.99 4.54 2.71
N GLN A 88 -38.39 3.29 2.97
CA GLN A 88 -39.69 2.75 2.57
C GLN A 88 -40.89 3.50 3.20
N ALA A 89 -40.67 4.22 4.30
CA ALA A 89 -41.67 5.06 4.96
C ALA A 89 -41.60 6.53 4.50
N ASN A 90 -40.89 6.82 3.40
CA ASN A 90 -40.60 8.17 2.90
C ASN A 90 -39.88 9.07 3.91
N GLN A 91 -39.20 8.50 4.90
CA GLN A 91 -38.37 9.27 5.84
C GLN A 91 -36.99 9.50 5.25
N ILE A 92 -36.50 10.74 5.35
CA ILE A 92 -35.15 11.09 4.92
C ILE A 92 -34.15 10.50 5.91
N LYS A 93 -33.25 9.65 5.41
CA LYS A 93 -32.14 9.07 6.15
C LYS A 93 -30.82 9.53 5.57
N THR A 94 -29.80 9.52 6.43
CA THR A 94 -28.44 9.88 6.05
C THR A 94 -27.45 8.82 6.50
N GLN A 95 -26.50 8.46 5.64
CA GLN A 95 -25.38 7.59 5.96
C GLN A 95 -24.07 8.34 5.75
N THR A 96 -23.05 8.05 6.57
CA THR A 96 -21.70 8.58 6.39
C THR A 96 -21.01 7.87 5.23
N LEU A 97 -20.39 8.64 4.34
CA LEU A 97 -19.48 8.15 3.32
C LEU A 97 -18.06 8.22 3.87
N PHE A 98 -17.34 7.11 3.83
CA PHE A 98 -15.92 7.03 4.18
C PHE A 98 -15.11 6.91 2.89
N ALA A 99 -13.94 7.53 2.84
CA ALA A 99 -13.00 7.36 1.74
C ALA A 99 -11.58 7.20 2.28
N ARG A 100 -10.68 6.64 1.46
CA ARG A 100 -9.25 6.76 1.73
C ARG A 100 -8.88 8.24 1.72
N VAL A 101 -7.89 8.60 2.52
CA VAL A 101 -7.31 9.95 2.51
C VAL A 101 -6.60 10.26 1.18
N SER A 102 -6.00 9.24 0.55
CA SER A 102 -5.27 9.36 -0.71
C SER A 102 -5.39 8.12 -1.60
N LYS A 103 -5.18 8.29 -2.91
CA LYS A 103 -5.15 7.19 -3.89
C LYS A 103 -3.89 6.34 -3.65
N ILE A 104 -2.72 6.98 -3.61
CA ILE A 104 -1.47 6.37 -3.14
C ILE A 104 -1.28 6.66 -1.66
N ILE A 105 -1.27 5.61 -0.86
CA ILE A 105 -0.78 5.63 0.51
C ILE A 105 0.62 5.03 0.44
N PHE A 106 1.64 5.87 0.48
CA PHE A 106 3.02 5.42 0.49
C PHE A 106 3.51 5.38 1.94
N ALA A 107 3.77 4.16 2.43
CA ALA A 107 4.45 3.93 3.68
C ALA A 107 5.66 3.04 3.36
N PRO A 108 6.89 3.47 3.70
CA PRO A 108 8.08 2.66 3.47
C PRO A 108 8.05 1.46 4.41
N VAL A 109 7.45 0.36 3.97
CA VAL A 109 7.37 -0.86 4.77
C VAL A 109 8.78 -1.42 4.94
N LYS A 110 9.14 -1.79 6.17
CA LYS A 110 10.36 -2.55 6.42
C LYS A 110 10.31 -3.85 5.64
N PHE A 111 11.26 -4.02 4.73
CA PHE A 111 11.47 -5.29 4.06
C PHE A 111 11.89 -6.29 5.15
N TYR A 112 11.18 -7.43 5.23
CA TYR A 112 11.41 -8.52 6.19
C TYR A 112 10.86 -8.40 7.63
N GLU A 113 9.58 -8.07 7.80
CA GLU A 113 8.82 -8.60 8.95
C GLU A 113 8.00 -9.85 8.55
N GLN A 114 8.61 -10.73 7.76
CA GLN A 114 8.03 -12.06 7.49
C GLN A 114 8.57 -13.07 8.50
N GLN A 115 7.86 -14.18 8.69
CA GLN A 115 8.36 -15.29 9.51
C GLN A 115 9.79 -15.66 9.09
N GLU A 116 10.70 -15.83 10.05
CA GLU A 116 12.14 -16.10 9.85
C GLU A 116 12.42 -17.18 8.78
N LYS A 117 11.56 -18.19 8.72
CA LYS A 117 11.66 -19.28 7.73
C LYS A 117 11.44 -18.81 6.28
N VAL A 118 10.53 -17.87 6.05
CA VAL A 118 10.25 -17.33 4.71
C VAL A 118 11.40 -16.43 4.28
N GLU A 119 11.90 -15.60 5.20
CA GLU A 119 13.06 -14.75 4.95
C GLU A 119 14.29 -15.57 4.51
N ARG A 120 14.65 -16.60 5.28
CA ARG A 120 15.79 -17.46 4.94
C ARG A 120 15.64 -18.11 3.57
N ARG A 121 14.46 -18.65 3.26
CA ARG A 121 14.19 -19.29 1.96
C ARG A 121 14.27 -18.28 0.81
N SER A 122 13.82 -17.04 1.02
CA SER A 122 13.95 -15.97 0.04
C SER A 122 15.42 -15.62 -0.22
N LEU A 123 16.25 -15.53 0.82
CA LEU A 123 17.69 -15.29 0.69
C LEU A 123 18.40 -16.43 -0.05
N GLU A 124 18.06 -17.68 0.25
CA GLU A 124 18.59 -18.85 -0.45
C GLU A 124 18.22 -18.82 -1.95
N PHE A 125 16.98 -18.44 -2.29
CA PHE A 125 16.56 -18.31 -3.69
C PHE A 125 17.30 -17.18 -4.43
N VAL A 126 17.45 -16.01 -3.79
CA VAL A 126 18.20 -14.89 -4.36
C VAL A 126 19.68 -15.26 -4.54
N ASN A 127 20.27 -15.97 -3.58
CA ASN A 127 21.62 -16.49 -3.70
C ASN A 127 21.80 -17.35 -4.95
N GLU A 128 20.92 -18.32 -5.20
CA GLU A 128 21.04 -19.19 -6.40
C GLU A 128 20.92 -18.40 -7.71
N ILE A 129 19.98 -17.44 -7.79
CA ILE A 129 19.84 -16.57 -8.97
C ILE A 129 21.10 -15.74 -9.21
N LEU A 130 21.61 -15.08 -8.17
CA LEU A 130 22.79 -14.22 -8.29
C LEU A 130 24.05 -15.03 -8.58
N LYS A 131 24.19 -16.21 -7.97
CA LYS A 131 25.28 -17.13 -8.22
C LYS A 131 25.34 -17.53 -9.70
N GLU A 132 24.21 -17.96 -10.26
CA GLU A 132 24.10 -18.31 -11.68
C GLU A 132 24.39 -17.10 -12.58
N ARG A 133 23.80 -15.94 -12.25
CA ARG A 133 23.89 -14.74 -13.08
C ARG A 133 25.29 -14.10 -13.08
N LEU A 134 25.98 -14.12 -11.94
CA LEU A 134 27.30 -13.52 -11.74
C LEU A 134 28.44 -14.50 -12.01
N GLY A 135 28.14 -15.79 -12.22
CA GLY A 135 29.14 -16.81 -12.56
C GLY A 135 29.94 -17.34 -11.36
N HIS A 136 29.38 -17.26 -10.14
CA HIS A 136 30.04 -17.74 -8.93
C HIS A 136 29.91 -19.25 -8.76
N ARG A 137 30.98 -19.89 -8.27
CA ARG A 137 30.96 -21.32 -7.95
C ARG A 137 30.47 -21.59 -6.53
N ASN A 138 30.78 -20.69 -5.61
CA ASN A 138 30.39 -20.76 -4.22
C ASN A 138 29.10 -19.98 -3.97
N SER A 139 28.41 -20.33 -2.90
CA SER A 139 27.25 -19.55 -2.42
C SER A 139 27.72 -18.29 -1.69
N ALA A 140 26.89 -17.26 -1.72
CA ALA A 140 27.10 -16.05 -0.93
C ALA A 140 27.03 -16.34 0.57
N ASP A 141 27.71 -15.50 1.33
CA ASP A 141 27.41 -15.30 2.74
C ASP A 141 26.00 -14.69 2.87
N LEU A 142 25.05 -15.45 3.44
CA LEU A 142 23.64 -15.03 3.53
C LEU A 142 23.44 -13.83 4.45
N ASP A 143 24.25 -13.66 5.48
CA ASP A 143 24.16 -12.50 6.39
C ASP A 143 24.68 -11.24 5.67
N CYS A 144 25.74 -11.38 4.87
CA CYS A 144 26.19 -10.32 3.97
C CYS A 144 25.10 -9.96 2.97
N LEU A 145 24.50 -10.96 2.31
CA LEU A 145 23.47 -10.74 1.30
C LEU A 145 22.25 -10.03 1.89
N LYS A 146 21.76 -10.48 3.05
CA LYS A 146 20.68 -9.82 3.79
C LYS A 146 21.00 -8.36 4.08
N SER A 147 22.16 -8.09 4.67
CA SER A 147 22.58 -6.72 5.02
C SER A 147 22.63 -5.81 3.79
N LYS A 148 23.17 -6.28 2.67
CA LYS A 148 23.21 -5.52 1.42
C LYS A 148 21.82 -5.31 0.84
N MET A 149 20.98 -6.33 0.83
CA MET A 149 19.60 -6.21 0.36
C MET A 149 18.80 -5.21 1.21
N ASP A 150 18.92 -5.24 2.53
CA ASP A 150 18.25 -4.29 3.43
C ASP A 150 18.62 -2.84 3.10
N VAL A 151 19.90 -2.59 2.81
CA VAL A 151 20.36 -1.25 2.37
C VAL A 151 19.73 -0.88 1.04
N ILE A 152 19.76 -1.76 0.04
CA ILE A 152 19.16 -1.54 -1.29
C ILE A 152 17.66 -1.22 -1.16
N TYR A 153 16.92 -1.99 -0.37
CA TYR A 153 15.49 -1.77 -0.13
C TYR A 153 15.21 -0.45 0.61
N LYS A 154 16.03 -0.10 1.60
CA LYS A 154 15.90 1.19 2.31
C LYS A 154 16.14 2.37 1.37
N GLN A 155 17.16 2.29 0.51
CA GLN A 155 17.47 3.35 -0.46
C GLN A 155 16.34 3.50 -1.48
N ARG A 156 15.82 2.39 -2.02
CA ARG A 156 14.65 2.40 -2.89
C ARG A 156 13.45 3.08 -2.25
N ASN A 157 13.14 2.71 -1.00
CA ASN A 157 12.02 3.28 -0.28
C ASN A 157 12.22 4.78 -0.02
N GLN A 158 13.45 5.21 0.24
CA GLN A 158 13.79 6.62 0.43
C GLN A 158 13.62 7.41 -0.88
N ILE A 159 14.14 6.91 -2.00
CA ILE A 159 13.97 7.52 -3.33
C ILE A 159 12.48 7.69 -3.67
N MET A 160 11.69 6.62 -3.49
CA MET A 160 10.25 6.67 -3.75
C MET A 160 9.51 7.62 -2.80
N LYS A 161 9.94 7.68 -1.54
CA LYS A 161 9.42 8.64 -0.57
C LYS A 161 9.65 10.07 -1.05
N GLU A 162 10.90 10.41 -1.37
CA GLU A 162 11.29 11.74 -1.84
C GLU A 162 10.57 12.11 -3.14
N PHE A 163 10.44 11.17 -4.06
CA PHE A 163 9.65 11.37 -5.27
C PHE A 163 8.20 11.77 -4.93
N PHE A 164 7.54 11.04 -4.03
CA PHE A 164 6.14 11.31 -3.67
C PHE A 164 5.94 12.53 -2.78
N GLU A 165 6.94 12.93 -1.99
CA GLU A 165 6.92 14.19 -1.23
C GLU A 165 7.04 15.41 -2.16
N ASN A 166 7.70 15.26 -3.31
CA ASN A 166 8.02 16.36 -4.22
C ASN A 166 7.24 16.34 -5.55
N VAL A 167 6.43 15.31 -5.82
CA VAL A 167 5.70 15.19 -7.09
C VAL A 167 4.68 16.32 -7.25
N ASN A 168 4.87 17.14 -8.28
CA ASN A 168 3.99 18.25 -8.64
C ASN A 168 3.55 18.22 -10.12
N SER A 169 3.92 17.16 -10.85
CA SER A 169 3.57 17.01 -12.27
C SER A 169 2.10 16.63 -12.44
N ASP A 170 1.28 17.54 -12.97
CA ASP A 170 -0.14 17.30 -13.26
C ASP A 170 -0.35 16.05 -14.11
N LYS A 171 0.55 15.77 -15.06
CA LYS A 171 0.50 14.57 -15.89
C LYS A 171 0.65 13.29 -15.06
N ILE A 172 1.62 13.25 -14.15
CA ILE A 172 1.83 12.09 -13.27
C ILE A 172 0.63 11.92 -12.34
N LEU A 173 0.15 13.02 -11.75
CA LEU A 173 -0.98 12.99 -10.83
C LEU A 173 -2.27 12.53 -11.53
N SER A 174 -2.51 12.96 -12.77
CA SER A 174 -3.63 12.48 -13.59
C SER A 174 -3.51 10.98 -13.89
N LEU A 175 -2.33 10.50 -14.30
CA LEU A 175 -2.12 9.08 -14.57
C LEU A 175 -2.40 8.22 -13.34
N ILE A 176 -1.97 8.66 -12.16
CA ILE A 176 -2.23 7.95 -10.89
C ILE A 176 -3.74 7.83 -10.61
N GLN A 177 -4.53 8.86 -10.94
CA GLN A 177 -5.97 8.84 -10.72
C GLN A 177 -6.68 7.79 -11.59
N ASP A 178 -6.19 7.59 -12.82
CA ASP A 178 -6.77 6.69 -13.82
C ASP A 178 -6.50 5.21 -13.56
N PHE A 179 -5.44 4.88 -12.81
CA PHE A 179 -5.11 3.48 -12.52
C PHE A 179 -6.09 2.81 -11.53
N GLU A 180 -6.34 1.52 -11.78
CA GLU A 180 -6.85 0.59 -10.78
C GLU A 180 -5.72 0.18 -9.81
N ILE A 181 -6.08 -0.22 -8.59
CA ILE A 181 -5.09 -0.46 -7.52
C ILE A 181 -4.09 -1.57 -7.87
N HIS A 182 -4.57 -2.62 -8.54
CA HIS A 182 -3.78 -3.78 -8.92
C HIS A 182 -2.82 -3.49 -10.09
N GLU A 183 -3.07 -2.42 -10.84
CA GLU A 183 -2.22 -1.94 -11.93
C GLU A 183 -1.18 -0.94 -11.41
N LEU A 184 -1.60 -0.08 -10.48
CA LEU A 184 -0.74 0.99 -9.96
C LEU A 184 0.44 0.46 -9.18
N TYR A 185 0.23 -0.46 -8.22
CA TYR A 185 1.32 -0.92 -7.35
C TYR A 185 2.47 -1.59 -8.11
N PRO A 186 2.24 -2.50 -9.08
CA PRO A 186 3.34 -3.04 -9.89
C PRO A 186 4.10 -1.98 -10.68
N VAL A 187 3.41 -0.99 -11.25
CA VAL A 187 4.05 0.11 -11.99
C VAL A 187 4.92 0.96 -11.08
N LEU A 188 4.42 1.32 -9.90
CA LEU A 188 5.21 2.03 -8.89
C LEU A 188 6.38 1.19 -8.39
N ASP A 189 6.16 -0.13 -8.25
CA ASP A 189 7.20 -1.03 -7.79
C ASP A 189 8.39 -1.03 -8.75
N PHE A 190 8.08 -1.19 -10.04
CA PHE A 190 9.03 -1.16 -11.14
C PHE A 190 9.72 0.20 -11.30
N ALA A 191 8.97 1.31 -11.23
CA ALA A 191 9.52 2.66 -11.28
C ALA A 191 10.55 2.88 -10.16
N GLY A 192 10.26 2.41 -8.94
CA GLY A 192 11.20 2.52 -7.82
C GLY A 192 12.50 1.76 -8.05
N TRP A 193 12.46 0.59 -8.71
CA TRP A 193 13.68 -0.13 -9.08
C TRP A 193 14.48 0.58 -10.18
N ILE A 194 13.82 1.19 -11.16
CA ILE A 194 14.50 1.98 -12.20
C ILE A 194 15.25 3.16 -11.57
N LEU A 195 14.57 3.95 -10.74
CA LEU A 195 15.18 5.11 -10.08
C LEU A 195 16.35 4.69 -9.19
N LEU A 196 16.21 3.57 -8.47
CA LEU A 196 17.30 3.02 -7.66
C LEU A 196 18.55 2.69 -8.50
N PHE A 197 18.38 2.05 -9.65
CA PHE A 197 19.51 1.68 -10.50
C PHE A 197 20.11 2.86 -11.27
N GLU A 198 19.33 3.92 -11.50
CA GLU A 198 19.83 5.19 -12.02
C GLU A 198 20.74 5.88 -11.00
N GLU A 199 20.29 6.00 -9.74
CA GLU A 199 21.03 6.70 -8.68
C GLU A 199 22.19 5.88 -8.08
N HIS A 200 22.04 4.55 -8.05
CA HIS A 200 22.98 3.62 -7.42
C HIS A 200 23.38 2.45 -8.34
N PRO A 201 24.04 2.71 -9.49
CA PRO A 201 24.49 1.67 -10.41
C PRO A 201 25.52 0.70 -9.80
N GLU A 202 26.15 1.07 -8.68
CA GLU A 202 27.15 0.26 -7.98
C GLU A 202 26.57 -0.92 -7.19
N PHE A 203 25.26 -0.97 -6.92
CA PHE A 203 24.69 -2.00 -6.04
C PHE A 203 24.92 -3.43 -6.50
N PHE A 204 24.99 -3.69 -7.81
CA PHE A 204 25.37 -5.01 -8.31
C PHE A 204 26.78 -5.41 -7.89
N LYS A 205 27.73 -4.48 -7.90
CA LYS A 205 29.10 -4.73 -7.42
C LYS A 205 29.15 -4.91 -5.90
N GLU A 206 28.25 -4.26 -5.17
CA GLU A 206 28.15 -4.44 -3.72
C GLU A 206 27.59 -5.81 -3.33
N LEU A 207 26.67 -6.37 -4.12
CA LEU A 207 26.16 -7.73 -3.94
C LEU A 207 27.22 -8.79 -4.27
N ASP A 208 28.04 -8.53 -5.29
CA ASP A 208 29.14 -9.40 -5.72
C ASP A 208 30.14 -9.70 -4.58
N LYS A 209 30.38 -8.72 -3.71
CA LYS A 209 31.28 -8.84 -2.54
C LYS A 209 30.83 -9.87 -1.50
N CYS A 210 29.58 -10.33 -1.56
CA CYS A 210 29.08 -11.38 -0.66
C CYS A 210 29.46 -12.79 -1.13
N PHE A 211 29.95 -12.95 -2.36
CA PHE A 211 30.42 -14.21 -2.91
C PHE A 211 31.95 -14.31 -2.72
N LYS A 212 32.41 -15.46 -2.22
CA LYS A 212 33.84 -15.75 -1.97
C LYS A 212 34.40 -16.73 -2.99
#